data_AF-A0A2J8K9C6-F1
#
_entry.id   AF-A0A2J8K9C6-F1
#
_cell.length_a   1.000
_cell.length_b   1.000
_cell.length_c   1.000
_cell.angle_alpha   90.00
_cell.angle_beta   90.00
_cell.angle_gamma   90.00
#
_symmetry.space_group_name_H-M   'P 1'
#
loop_
_entity.id
_entity.type
_entity.pdbx_description
1 polymer ?
#
loop_
_entity_poly.entity_id
_entity_poly.type
_entity_poly.pdbx_seq_one_letter_code
_entity_poly.pdbx_strand_id
1 'polypeptide(L)'
;MWLEILLTSVLGFAIYWFISRDKEETLPLEDGWWGPGTRSAAREDDSIRPFKVETSDEEIHDLHQRIDKFRFTPPLEDSCFHYGFNSNYLKKVISYWRNEFDWKKQVEILNRYPHFKTKIEGLDIHFIHVKPPQLPAGRTPKPLLMVHGWPGSFYEFYKII
;
A
#
# COMPACT_ATOMS: atom_id res chain seq x y z
N MET A 1 40.48 24.48 37.61
CA MET A 1 39.03 24.70 37.79
C MET A 1 38.29 25.01 36.48
N TRP A 2 38.33 26.21 35.90
CA TRP A 2 37.54 26.53 34.69
C TRP A 2 37.95 25.76 33.42
N LEU A 3 39.26 25.55 33.22
CA LEU A 3 39.78 24.79 32.07
C LEU A 3 39.37 23.30 32.14
N GLU A 4 39.35 22.72 33.33
CA GLU A 4 38.98 21.31 33.55
C GLU A 4 37.48 21.09 33.34
N ILE A 5 36.64 22.04 33.77
CA ILE A 5 35.19 22.01 33.52
C ILE A 5 34.90 22.12 32.00
N LEU A 6 35.64 22.97 31.29
CA LEU A 6 35.51 23.09 29.83
C LEU A 6 35.91 21.78 29.12
N LEU A 7 37.07 21.21 29.49
CA LEU A 7 37.57 19.96 28.91
C LEU A 7 36.63 18.78 29.16
N THR A 8 36.12 18.63 30.38
CA THR A 8 35.16 17.58 30.71
C THR A 8 33.82 17.75 30.00
N SER A 9 33.34 19.00 29.82
CA SER A 9 32.11 19.27 29.09
C SER A 9 32.25 18.99 27.59
N VAL A 10 33.38 19.38 26.98
CA VAL A 10 33.67 19.09 25.56
C VAL A 10 33.85 17.60 25.34
N LEU A 11 34.56 16.91 26.24
CA LEU A 11 34.72 15.46 26.17
C LEU A 11 33.38 14.74 26.35
N GLY A 12 32.56 15.17 27.31
CA GLY A 12 31.21 14.66 27.52
C GLY A 12 30.29 14.88 26.32
N PHE A 13 30.36 16.05 25.69
CA PHE A 13 29.62 16.34 24.46
C PHE A 13 30.11 15.50 23.28
N ALA A 14 31.44 15.32 23.12
CA ALA A 14 32.00 14.48 22.08
C ALA A 14 31.62 13.00 22.25
N ILE A 15 31.64 12.50 23.49
CA ILE A 15 31.18 11.14 23.83
C ILE A 15 29.67 11.01 23.59
N TYR A 16 28.87 11.96 24.06
CA TYR A 16 27.43 12.00 23.82
C TYR A 16 27.13 12.03 22.33
N TRP A 17 27.81 12.86 21.54
CA TRP A 17 27.64 12.97 20.10
C TRP A 17 28.08 11.70 19.36
N PHE A 18 29.13 11.03 19.84
CA PHE A 18 29.62 9.79 19.25
C PHE A 18 28.70 8.60 19.58
N ILE A 19 28.15 8.53 20.80
CA ILE A 19 27.20 7.49 21.24
C ILE A 19 25.81 7.73 20.66
N SER A 20 25.35 8.99 20.64
CA SER A 20 24.03 9.39 20.13
C SER A 20 24.02 9.58 18.61
N ARG A 21 25.17 9.41 17.95
CA ARG A 21 25.19 9.09 16.52
C ARG A 21 24.66 7.67 16.40
N ASP A 22 23.34 7.56 16.43
CA ASP A 22 22.65 6.32 16.07
C ASP A 22 23.23 5.85 14.75
N LYS A 23 23.94 4.73 14.80
CA LYS A 23 24.21 3.95 13.61
C LYS A 23 22.84 3.40 13.25
N GLU A 24 22.18 4.00 12.26
CA GLU A 24 21.02 3.37 11.64
C GLU A 24 21.47 1.97 11.19
N GLU A 25 21.09 0.96 11.95
CA GLU A 25 21.24 -0.44 11.55
C GLU A 25 20.27 -0.66 10.39
N THR A 26 20.74 -0.34 9.19
CA THR A 26 20.03 -0.72 7.98
C THR A 26 20.23 -2.21 7.79
N LEU A 27 19.15 -2.95 7.62
CA LEU A 27 19.22 -4.34 7.16
C LEU A 27 20.13 -4.39 5.91
N PRO A 28 21.03 -5.38 5.79
CA PRO A 28 21.82 -5.53 4.58
C PRO A 28 20.85 -5.69 3.40
N LEU A 29 20.84 -4.69 2.52
CA LEU A 29 20.07 -4.70 1.29
C LEU A 29 20.89 -5.50 0.28
N GLU A 30 20.55 -6.77 0.12
CA GLU A 30 21.07 -7.59 -0.98
C GLU A 30 20.12 -7.47 -2.17
N ASP A 31 20.67 -7.23 -3.36
CA ASP A 31 19.89 -7.21 -4.60
C ASP A 31 19.37 -8.62 -4.91
N GLY A 32 18.04 -8.79 -4.86
CA GLY A 32 17.35 -10.03 -5.21
C GLY A 32 16.93 -10.12 -6.68
N TRP A 33 16.43 -11.29 -7.07
CA TRP A 33 15.64 -11.46 -8.30
C TRP A 33 14.40 -12.30 -8.00
N TRP A 34 13.23 -11.68 -8.08
CA TRP A 34 11.93 -12.27 -7.78
C TRP A 34 11.00 -12.32 -8.99
N GLY A 35 11.46 -11.77 -10.12
CA GLY A 35 10.77 -11.87 -11.39
C GLY A 35 10.75 -13.29 -11.96
N PRO A 36 9.92 -13.55 -12.98
CA PRO A 36 9.88 -14.85 -13.64
C PRO A 36 11.19 -15.17 -14.34
N GLY A 37 11.64 -16.43 -14.25
CA GLY A 37 12.85 -16.91 -14.90
C GLY A 37 14.14 -16.41 -14.23
N THR A 38 15.26 -16.58 -14.93
CA THR A 38 16.58 -16.10 -14.46
C THR A 38 16.75 -14.63 -14.76
N ARG A 39 17.47 -13.92 -13.87
CA ARG A 39 17.86 -12.52 -14.09
C ARG A 39 18.59 -12.39 -15.42
N SER A 40 18.08 -11.53 -16.29
CA SER A 40 18.76 -11.17 -17.54
C SER A 40 20.07 -10.45 -17.23
N ALA A 41 21.08 -10.61 -18.10
CA ALA A 41 22.30 -9.81 -18.03
C ALA A 41 22.08 -8.33 -18.43
N ALA A 42 20.96 -8.03 -19.10
CA ALA A 42 20.58 -6.66 -19.42
C ALA A 42 20.08 -5.92 -18.18
N ARG A 43 20.38 -4.61 -18.10
CA ARG A 43 19.86 -3.74 -17.04
C ARG A 43 18.33 -3.69 -17.10
N GLU A 44 17.69 -3.76 -15.92
CA GLU A 44 16.25 -3.61 -15.80
C GLU A 44 15.81 -2.17 -16.15
N ASP A 45 14.60 -2.06 -16.71
CA ASP A 45 13.94 -0.76 -16.88
C ASP A 45 13.45 -0.24 -15.52
N ASP A 46 14.23 0.67 -14.95
CA ASP A 46 13.97 1.37 -13.69
C ASP A 46 13.11 2.63 -13.84
N SER A 47 12.53 2.86 -15.03
CA SER A 47 11.65 4.00 -15.27
C SER A 47 10.36 3.93 -14.43
N ILE A 48 9.96 5.10 -13.91
CA ILE A 48 8.68 5.27 -13.22
C ILE A 48 7.60 5.60 -14.25
N ARG A 49 6.69 4.66 -14.48
CA ARG A 49 5.65 4.75 -15.51
C ARG A 49 4.30 5.09 -14.88
N PRO A 50 3.53 6.05 -15.42
CA PRO A 50 2.14 6.26 -15.01
C PRO A 50 1.32 4.98 -15.13
N PHE A 51 0.42 4.75 -14.18
CA PHE A 51 -0.51 3.63 -14.19
C PHE A 51 -1.93 4.14 -13.98
N LYS A 52 -2.88 3.48 -14.62
CA LYS A 52 -4.31 3.75 -14.47
C LYS A 52 -5.01 2.44 -14.15
N VAL A 53 -5.86 2.45 -13.13
CA VAL A 53 -6.72 1.31 -12.84
C VAL A 53 -7.81 1.27 -13.90
N GLU A 54 -7.99 0.13 -14.53
CA GLU A 54 -9.00 -0.09 -15.56
C GLU A 54 -9.72 -1.40 -15.27
N THR A 55 -10.97 -1.48 -15.72
CA THR A 55 -11.73 -2.74 -15.77
C THR A 55 -12.55 -2.72 -17.05
N SER A 56 -12.74 -3.90 -17.64
CA SER A 56 -13.52 -4.10 -18.84
C SER A 56 -14.96 -4.48 -18.51
N ASP A 57 -15.89 -4.17 -19.42
CA ASP A 57 -17.28 -4.64 -19.30
C ASP A 57 -17.34 -6.19 -19.31
N GLU A 58 -16.35 -6.88 -19.91
CA GLU A 58 -16.23 -8.34 -19.89
C GLU A 58 -15.91 -8.90 -18.50
N GLU A 59 -14.95 -8.30 -17.78
CA GLU A 59 -14.64 -8.70 -16.39
C GLU A 59 -15.83 -8.48 -15.46
N ILE A 60 -16.55 -7.37 -15.62
CA ILE A 60 -17.77 -7.10 -14.83
C ILE A 60 -18.90 -8.07 -15.20
N HIS A 61 -19.00 -8.44 -16.48
CA HIS A 61 -19.96 -9.44 -16.92
C HIS A 61 -19.64 -10.82 -16.33
N ASP A 62 -18.38 -11.27 -16.37
CA ASP A 62 -17.93 -12.52 -15.76
C ASP A 62 -18.23 -12.53 -14.26
N LEU A 63 -17.96 -11.43 -13.56
CA LEU A 63 -18.32 -11.27 -12.15
C LEU A 63 -19.82 -11.47 -11.91
N HIS A 64 -20.68 -10.80 -12.68
CA HIS A 64 -22.13 -10.93 -12.55
C HIS A 64 -22.60 -12.36 -12.86
N GLN A 65 -22.05 -13.01 -13.88
CA GLN A 65 -22.38 -14.41 -14.18
C GLN A 65 -22.03 -15.35 -13.03
N ARG A 66 -20.89 -15.13 -12.35
CA ARG A 66 -20.48 -15.94 -11.18
C ARG A 66 -21.39 -15.72 -9.98
N ILE A 67 -21.78 -14.46 -9.74
CA ILE A 67 -22.76 -14.10 -8.72
C ILE A 67 -24.10 -14.81 -9.00
N ASP A 68 -24.60 -14.75 -10.23
CA ASP A 68 -25.90 -15.30 -10.62
C ASP A 68 -25.94 -16.85 -10.50
N LYS A 69 -24.79 -17.51 -10.59
CA LYS A 69 -24.63 -18.97 -10.44
C LYS A 69 -24.31 -19.42 -9.02
N PHE A 70 -24.21 -18.50 -8.05
CA PHE A 70 -23.81 -18.83 -6.69
C PHE A 70 -24.83 -19.75 -6.00
N ARG A 71 -24.33 -20.81 -5.32
CA ARG A 71 -25.15 -21.77 -4.57
C ARG A 71 -25.14 -21.42 -3.09
N PHE A 72 -26.31 -21.24 -2.51
CA PHE A 72 -26.47 -20.88 -1.10
C PHE A 72 -26.60 -22.10 -0.18
N THR A 73 -26.00 -22.00 1.00
CA THR A 73 -26.19 -22.94 2.12
C THR A 73 -26.93 -22.23 3.25
N PRO A 74 -28.02 -22.80 3.80
CA PRO A 74 -28.74 -22.18 4.91
C PRO A 74 -27.87 -22.13 6.19
N PRO A 75 -27.94 -21.05 6.99
CA PRO A 75 -27.22 -20.97 8.25
C PRO A 75 -28.01 -21.64 9.38
N LEU A 76 -27.35 -21.87 10.52
CA LEU A 76 -28.05 -22.21 11.76
C LEU A 76 -28.91 -21.03 12.24
N GLU A 77 -30.06 -21.33 12.85
CA GLU A 77 -30.96 -20.34 13.45
C GLU A 77 -30.20 -19.52 14.51
N ASP A 78 -30.43 -18.20 14.53
CA ASP A 78 -29.83 -17.22 15.45
C ASP A 78 -28.29 -17.23 15.62
N SER A 79 -27.58 -17.86 14.68
CA SER A 79 -26.12 -18.04 14.75
C SER A 79 -25.28 -16.77 14.63
N CYS A 80 -25.89 -15.65 14.22
CA CYS A 80 -25.20 -14.40 13.90
C CYS A 80 -23.94 -14.68 13.06
N PHE A 81 -22.76 -14.24 13.50
CA PHE A 81 -21.47 -14.52 12.85
C PHE A 81 -20.58 -15.47 13.67
N HIS A 82 -21.12 -16.16 14.68
CA HIS A 82 -20.33 -16.99 15.61
C HIS A 82 -19.67 -18.20 14.93
N TYR A 83 -20.20 -18.64 13.79
CA TYR A 83 -19.68 -19.76 12.99
C TYR A 83 -19.09 -19.30 11.65
N GLY A 84 -18.58 -18.06 11.62
CA GLY A 84 -18.09 -17.42 10.40
C GLY A 84 -19.18 -16.61 9.70
N PHE A 85 -19.01 -16.40 8.39
CA PHE A 85 -19.85 -15.47 7.65
C PHE A 85 -21.30 -15.99 7.53
N ASN A 86 -22.26 -15.20 8.02
CA ASN A 86 -23.67 -15.59 7.97
C ASN A 86 -24.21 -15.58 6.53
N SER A 87 -24.76 -16.70 6.06
CA SER A 87 -25.23 -16.79 4.67
C SER A 87 -26.49 -15.97 4.38
N ASN A 88 -27.30 -15.62 5.38
CA ASN A 88 -28.38 -14.65 5.19
C ASN A 88 -27.85 -13.23 5.03
N TYR A 89 -26.76 -12.87 5.71
CA TYR A 89 -26.09 -11.60 5.47
C TYR A 89 -25.37 -11.57 4.11
N LEU A 90 -24.78 -12.70 3.69
CA LEU A 90 -24.13 -12.82 2.38
C LEU A 90 -25.08 -12.52 1.23
N LYS A 91 -26.36 -12.93 1.32
CA LYS A 91 -27.39 -12.57 0.34
C LYS A 91 -27.51 -11.05 0.15
N LYS A 92 -27.42 -10.27 1.23
CA LYS A 92 -27.47 -8.79 1.16
C LYS A 92 -26.24 -8.24 0.44
N VAL A 93 -25.06 -8.74 0.77
CA VAL A 93 -23.79 -8.32 0.13
C VAL A 93 -23.81 -8.62 -1.37
N ILE A 94 -24.17 -9.85 -1.74
CA ILE A 94 -24.25 -10.27 -3.14
C ILE A 94 -25.32 -9.47 -3.90
N SER A 95 -26.48 -9.23 -3.30
CA SER A 95 -27.54 -8.41 -3.92
C SER A 95 -27.05 -7.00 -4.22
N TYR A 96 -26.36 -6.36 -3.27
CA TYR A 96 -25.81 -5.02 -3.48
C TYR A 96 -24.75 -5.02 -4.59
N TRP A 97 -23.80 -5.95 -4.55
CA TRP A 97 -22.79 -6.09 -5.61
C TRP A 97 -23.38 -6.33 -6.99
N ARG A 98 -24.48 -7.10 -7.07
CA ARG A 98 -25.10 -7.44 -8.33
C ARG A 98 -25.95 -6.32 -8.94
N ASN A 99 -26.60 -5.52 -8.09
CA ASN A 99 -27.69 -4.65 -8.51
C ASN A 99 -27.44 -3.15 -8.26
N GLU A 100 -26.58 -2.81 -7.31
CA GLU A 100 -26.44 -1.43 -6.82
C GLU A 100 -24.99 -0.92 -6.88
N PHE A 101 -24.00 -1.83 -6.92
CA PHE A 101 -22.59 -1.44 -6.93
C PHE A 101 -22.13 -0.93 -8.29
N ASP A 102 -21.84 0.36 -8.35
CA ASP A 102 -21.33 1.01 -9.55
C ASP A 102 -19.80 0.83 -9.66
N TRP A 103 -19.39 -0.14 -10.46
CA TRP A 103 -18.00 -0.46 -10.75
C TRP A 103 -17.26 0.67 -11.47
N LYS A 104 -17.91 1.38 -12.40
CA LYS A 104 -17.29 2.48 -13.15
C LYS A 104 -16.96 3.63 -12.21
N LYS A 105 -17.90 3.98 -11.34
CA LYS A 105 -17.68 4.96 -10.26
C LYS A 105 -16.56 4.56 -9.32
N GLN A 106 -16.42 3.28 -8.96
CA GLN A 106 -15.30 2.85 -8.10
C GLN A 106 -13.95 2.99 -8.81
N VAL A 107 -13.86 2.65 -10.09
CA VAL A 107 -12.62 2.83 -10.87
C VAL A 107 -12.26 4.32 -11.00
N GLU A 108 -13.26 5.20 -11.16
CA GLU A 108 -13.04 6.64 -11.12
C GLU A 108 -12.52 7.11 -9.75
N ILE A 109 -13.08 6.59 -8.66
CA ILE A 109 -12.59 6.90 -7.30
C ILE A 109 -11.15 6.44 -7.13
N LEU A 110 -10.81 5.22 -7.55
CA LEU A 110 -9.45 4.70 -7.47
C LEU A 110 -8.48 5.62 -8.20
N ASN A 111 -8.81 6.07 -9.42
CA ASN A 111 -7.95 6.92 -10.22
C ASN A 111 -7.92 8.41 -9.80
N ARG A 112 -8.50 8.81 -8.65
CA ARG A 112 -8.42 10.19 -8.14
C ARG A 112 -7.00 10.63 -7.78
N TYR A 113 -6.14 9.68 -7.41
CA TYR A 113 -4.75 9.93 -7.09
C TYR A 113 -3.82 9.40 -8.19
N PRO A 114 -2.63 10.01 -8.38
CA PRO A 114 -1.67 9.51 -9.36
C PRO A 114 -1.09 8.16 -8.94
N HIS A 115 -1.25 7.15 -9.79
CA HIS A 115 -0.63 5.84 -9.64
C HIS A 115 0.55 5.67 -10.58
N PHE A 116 1.49 4.83 -10.16
CA PHE A 116 2.68 4.52 -10.94
C PHE A 116 3.03 3.04 -10.80
N LYS A 117 3.85 2.58 -11.75
CA LYS A 117 4.59 1.32 -11.66
C LYS A 117 6.06 1.56 -11.96
N THR A 118 6.92 0.83 -11.27
CA THR A 118 8.35 0.72 -11.60
C THR A 118 8.79 -0.73 -11.42
N LYS A 119 9.91 -1.12 -12.05
CA LYS A 119 10.45 -2.46 -11.87
C LYS A 119 11.46 -2.47 -10.73
N ILE A 120 11.29 -3.38 -9.77
CA ILE A 120 12.21 -3.64 -8.66
C ILE A 120 12.45 -5.14 -8.61
N GLU A 121 13.69 -5.58 -8.79
CA GLU A 121 14.11 -6.98 -8.67
C GLU A 121 13.25 -7.96 -9.49
N GLY A 122 12.92 -7.57 -10.73
CA GLY A 122 12.11 -8.36 -11.66
C GLY A 122 10.59 -8.19 -11.53
N LEU A 123 10.10 -7.49 -10.51
CA LEU A 123 8.67 -7.29 -10.23
C LEU A 123 8.19 -5.89 -10.60
N ASP A 124 7.00 -5.80 -11.22
CA ASP A 124 6.32 -4.52 -11.41
C ASP A 124 5.61 -4.08 -10.13
N ILE A 125 6.24 -3.16 -9.39
CA ILE A 125 5.73 -2.64 -8.12
C ILE A 125 4.82 -1.44 -8.39
N HIS A 126 3.56 -1.57 -7.98
CA HIS A 126 2.56 -0.51 -8.00
C HIS A 126 2.67 0.37 -6.76
N PHE A 127 2.51 1.68 -6.93
CA PHE A 127 2.40 2.61 -5.81
C PHE A 127 1.56 3.85 -6.18
N ILE A 128 1.07 4.53 -5.15
CA ILE A 128 0.47 5.86 -5.23
C ILE A 128 1.47 6.88 -4.70
N HIS A 129 1.67 7.98 -5.41
CA HIS A 129 2.53 9.06 -4.96
C HIS A 129 1.81 10.39 -5.09
N VAL A 130 1.40 10.93 -3.94
CA VAL A 130 0.69 12.20 -3.83
C VAL A 130 1.63 13.23 -3.20
N LYS A 131 1.72 14.39 -3.83
CA LYS A 131 2.49 15.54 -3.34
C LYS A 131 1.52 16.57 -2.76
N PRO A 132 1.91 17.30 -1.68
CA PRO A 132 1.08 18.39 -1.18
C PRO A 132 0.88 19.44 -2.28
N PRO A 133 -0.35 19.92 -2.50
CA PRO A 133 -0.65 20.85 -3.59
C PRO A 133 0.04 22.21 -3.38
N GLN A 134 0.23 22.60 -2.11
CA GLN A 134 0.93 23.83 -1.74
C GLN A 134 1.70 23.62 -0.44
N LEU A 135 2.88 24.23 -0.36
CA LEU A 135 3.69 24.26 0.86
C LEU A 135 3.90 25.71 1.29
N PRO A 136 3.90 25.99 2.62
CA PRO A 136 4.34 27.28 3.12
C PRO A 136 5.77 27.60 2.68
N ALA A 137 6.06 28.88 2.48
CA ALA A 137 7.40 29.33 2.11
C ALA A 137 8.45 28.82 3.10
N GLY A 138 9.57 28.33 2.57
CA GLY A 138 10.68 27.80 3.38
C GLY A 138 10.45 26.39 3.95
N ARG A 139 9.39 25.67 3.55
CA ARG A 139 9.18 24.27 3.98
C ARG A 139 9.44 23.26 2.87
N THR A 140 10.08 22.16 3.25
CA THR A 140 10.36 21.00 2.40
C THR A 140 9.38 19.88 2.74
N PRO A 141 8.72 19.23 1.76
CA PRO A 141 7.85 18.09 2.05
C PRO A 141 8.69 16.95 2.60
N LYS A 142 8.16 16.26 3.62
CA LYS A 142 8.79 15.06 4.19
C LYS A 142 8.14 13.83 3.55
N PRO A 143 8.92 12.89 3.01
CA PRO A 143 8.36 11.67 2.46
C PRO A 143 7.80 10.81 3.60
N LEU A 144 6.60 10.27 3.40
CA LEU A 144 5.98 9.28 4.27
C LEU A 144 5.64 8.06 3.42
N LEU A 145 6.22 6.92 3.75
CA LEU A 145 5.83 5.64 3.16
C LEU A 145 4.69 5.04 3.99
N MET A 146 3.57 4.75 3.33
CA MET A 146 2.42 4.07 3.95
C MET A 146 2.31 2.67 3.35
N VAL A 147 2.32 1.65 4.22
CA VAL A 147 2.33 0.24 3.83
C VAL A 147 1.07 -0.42 4.41
N HIS A 148 0.27 -1.04 3.55
CA HIS A 148 -0.95 -1.74 3.96
C HIS A 148 -0.64 -3.16 4.46
N GLY A 149 -1.62 -3.79 5.11
CA GLY A 149 -1.53 -5.17 5.57
C GLY A 149 -2.40 -6.12 4.75
N TRP A 150 -2.62 -7.31 5.32
CA TRP A 150 -3.61 -8.28 4.86
C TRP A 150 -4.81 -8.29 5.83
N PRO A 151 -6.07 -8.40 5.36
CA PRO A 151 -6.56 -8.58 3.97
C PRO A 151 -6.81 -7.24 3.25
N GLY A 152 -6.08 -6.19 3.63
CA GLY A 152 -6.22 -4.83 3.10
C GLY A 152 -5.54 -4.59 1.76
N SER A 153 -5.51 -3.32 1.36
CA SER A 153 -4.83 -2.86 0.14
C SER A 153 -4.52 -1.37 0.24
N PHE A 154 -3.82 -0.83 -0.76
CA PHE A 154 -3.54 0.61 -0.88
C PHE A 154 -4.79 1.51 -0.76
N TYR A 155 -6.00 0.97 -1.00
CA TYR A 155 -7.26 1.71 -0.87
C TYR A 155 -7.55 2.19 0.56
N GLU A 156 -7.01 1.51 1.58
CA GLU A 156 -7.21 1.89 2.99
C GLU A 156 -6.73 3.32 3.30
N PHE A 157 -5.78 3.83 2.52
CA PHE A 157 -5.21 5.17 2.72
C PHE A 157 -5.98 6.29 2.02
N TYR A 158 -7.01 6.00 1.22
CA TYR A 158 -7.72 7.03 0.42
C TYR A 158 -8.45 8.07 1.26
N LYS A 159 -8.78 7.75 2.51
CA LYS A 159 -9.41 8.69 3.46
C LYS A 159 -8.38 9.47 4.30
N ILE A 160 -7.11 9.09 4.22
CA ILE A 160 -6.01 9.74 4.95
C ILE A 160 -5.35 10.81 4.06
N ILE A 161 -5.18 10.48 2.77
CA ILE A 161 -4.70 11.39 1.72
C ILE A 161 -5.79 12.38 1.37
#